data_AF-A0A6L9EUC0-F1
#
_entry.id   AF-A0A6L9EUC0-F1
#
_cell.length_a   1.000
_cell.length_b   1.000
_cell.length_c   1.000
_cell.angle_alpha   90.00
_cell.angle_beta   90.00
_cell.angle_gamma   90.00
#
_symmetry.space_group_name_H-M   'P 1'
#
loop_
_entity.id
_entity.type
_entity.pdbx_description
1 polymer ?
#
loop_
_entity_poly.entity_id
_entity_poly.type
_entity_poly.pdbx_seq_one_letter_code
_entity_poly.pdbx_strand_id
1 'polypeptide(L)'
;MHFTKENLIELHNRIVNFADENLQKINELNIDLNDEHDSSFVGMIIKQHSMNKDLSLLYSYKEIQTLTSEFILYRCLIDDYIHIIFISDQDDKNEMFTRLNADALSKNFKKLSDLAELNEEKLGGNYPYYPTYAMMEEVKQKMKDSPKRQVHFSNKDEFRFKTFKTTGNLIRDLNDNDPNSHNLRRAYFIWRKYSDFVHYSNLAYEEENEINPAEDSTYTEYAEIISYSYLVTLNCLQHFVEKYGLEIIDSKNLAEYYANTGHQ
;
A
#
# COMPACT_ATOMS: atom_id res chain seq x y z
N MET A 1 4.97 -18.66 19.15
CA MET A 1 5.53 -17.60 20.02
C MET A 1 4.35 -16.75 20.46
N HIS A 2 4.20 -16.44 21.75
CA HIS A 2 3.16 -15.51 22.19
C HIS A 2 3.74 -14.10 22.10
N PHE A 3 3.26 -13.30 21.16
CA PHE A 3 3.66 -11.90 21.06
C PHE A 3 2.95 -11.07 22.13
N THR A 4 3.64 -10.07 22.66
CA THR A 4 3.10 -9.05 23.55
C THR A 4 3.08 -7.68 22.86
N LYS A 5 2.43 -6.71 23.49
CA LYS A 5 2.42 -5.31 23.07
C LYS A 5 3.84 -4.76 22.87
N GLU A 6 4.74 -5.03 23.81
CA GLU A 6 6.13 -4.58 23.77
C GLU A 6 6.88 -5.23 22.61
N ASN A 7 6.57 -6.48 22.28
CA ASN A 7 7.15 -7.12 21.09
C ASN A 7 6.72 -6.40 19.81
N LEU A 8 5.47 -5.96 19.70
CA LEU A 8 4.99 -5.24 18.51
C LEU A 8 5.63 -3.87 18.35
N ILE A 9 5.75 -3.11 19.44
CA ILE A 9 6.45 -1.82 19.44
C ILE A 9 7.88 -2.01 18.93
N GLU A 10 8.59 -3.02 19.44
CA GLU A 10 9.95 -3.34 19.02
C GLU A 10 10.01 -3.76 17.54
N LEU A 11 9.07 -4.59 17.06
CA LEU A 11 9.02 -5.02 15.66
C LEU A 11 8.77 -3.83 14.72
N HIS A 12 7.82 -2.94 15.04
CA HIS A 12 7.60 -1.72 14.25
C HIS A 12 8.85 -0.83 14.21
N ASN A 13 9.51 -0.63 15.35
CA ASN A 13 10.73 0.16 15.42
C ASN A 13 11.87 -0.44 14.58
N ARG A 14 11.93 -1.77 14.46
CA ARG A 14 12.88 -2.44 13.58
C ARG A 14 12.61 -2.12 12.10
N ILE A 15 11.35 -2.13 11.66
CA ILE A 15 10.99 -1.74 10.29
C ILE A 15 11.35 -0.27 10.03
N VAL A 16 11.07 0.61 10.99
CA VAL A 16 11.42 2.04 10.92
C VAL A 16 12.93 2.21 10.74
N ASN A 17 13.74 1.57 11.59
CA ASN A 17 15.20 1.65 11.50
C ASN A 17 15.74 1.09 10.17
N PHE A 18 15.19 -0.04 9.72
CA PHE A 18 15.55 -0.63 8.42
C PHE A 18 15.26 0.33 7.26
N ALA A 19 14.09 0.97 7.27
CA ALA A 19 13.75 1.96 6.26
C ALA A 19 14.65 3.22 6.35
N ASP A 20 14.95 3.73 7.55
CA ASP A 20 15.80 4.90 7.75
C ASP A 20 17.23 4.68 7.23
N GLU A 21 17.84 3.54 7.56
CA GLU A 21 19.20 3.19 7.10
C GLU A 21 19.29 3.18 5.57
N ASN A 22 18.28 2.61 4.91
CA ASN A 22 18.27 2.49 3.46
C ASN A 22 17.82 3.79 2.76
N LEU A 23 16.91 4.57 3.34
CA LEU A 23 16.54 5.89 2.80
C LEU A 23 17.72 6.87 2.84
N GLN A 24 18.55 6.82 3.89
CA GLN A 24 19.79 7.59 3.94
C GLN A 24 20.72 7.24 2.77
N LYS A 25 20.89 5.95 2.47
CA LYS A 25 21.68 5.49 1.32
C LYS A 25 21.06 5.92 -0.01
N ILE A 26 19.75 5.82 -0.16
CA ILE A 26 19.06 6.30 -1.36
C ILE A 26 19.28 7.79 -1.58
N ASN A 27 19.31 8.61 -0.53
CA ASN A 27 19.61 10.05 -0.67
C ASN A 27 21.04 10.34 -1.15
N GLU A 28 21.97 9.40 -0.97
CA GLU A 28 23.34 9.48 -1.49
C GLU A 28 23.41 9.07 -2.98
N LEU A 29 22.44 8.26 -3.43
CA LEU A 29 22.25 7.93 -4.84
C LEU A 29 21.55 9.13 -5.49
N ASN A 30 22.15 9.75 -6.51
CA ASN A 30 21.54 10.86 -7.24
C ASN A 30 20.34 10.39 -8.09
N ILE A 31 19.28 9.88 -7.46
CA ILE A 31 18.09 9.35 -8.10
C ILE A 31 17.29 10.46 -8.77
N ASP A 32 16.63 10.14 -9.89
CA ASP A 32 15.75 11.08 -10.56
C ASP A 32 14.34 10.99 -9.98
N LEU A 33 14.00 11.85 -9.02
CA LEU A 33 12.63 11.92 -8.49
C LEU A 33 11.58 12.40 -9.51
N ASN A 34 11.99 12.81 -10.72
CA ASN A 34 11.06 13.05 -11.82
C ASN A 34 10.72 11.78 -12.61
N ASP A 35 11.46 10.69 -12.39
CA ASP A 35 11.13 9.35 -12.85
C ASP A 35 10.00 8.78 -12.01
N GLU A 36 8.97 8.28 -12.69
CA GLU A 36 7.77 7.77 -12.02
C GLU A 36 8.07 6.53 -11.20
N HIS A 37 8.95 5.64 -11.69
CA HIS A 37 9.27 4.40 -10.99
C HIS A 37 10.08 4.71 -9.73
N ASP A 38 11.16 5.50 -9.83
CA ASP A 38 11.96 5.89 -8.66
C ASP A 38 11.10 6.56 -7.58
N SER A 39 10.28 7.53 -7.96
CA SER A 39 9.40 8.22 -7.01
C SER A 39 8.33 7.30 -6.41
N SER A 40 7.81 6.33 -7.17
CA SER A 40 6.84 5.35 -6.66
C SER A 40 7.47 4.42 -5.62
N PHE A 41 8.66 3.88 -5.90
CA PHE A 41 9.36 2.98 -4.98
C PHE A 41 9.83 3.69 -3.70
N VAL A 42 10.40 4.89 -3.82
CA VAL A 42 10.75 5.72 -2.64
C VAL A 42 9.49 6.06 -1.84
N GLY A 43 8.42 6.47 -2.53
CA GLY A 43 7.14 6.77 -1.88
C GLY A 43 6.58 5.60 -1.09
N MET A 44 6.69 4.38 -1.61
CA MET A 44 6.26 3.17 -0.91
C MET A 44 7.07 2.91 0.35
N ILE A 45 8.41 3.04 0.29
CA ILE A 45 9.30 2.89 1.46
C ILE A 45 8.96 3.93 2.54
N ILE A 46 8.79 5.19 2.17
CA ILE A 46 8.41 6.28 3.10
C ILE A 46 7.04 6.00 3.73
N LYS A 47 6.09 5.48 2.95
CA LYS A 47 4.77 5.11 3.44
C LYS A 47 4.86 3.97 4.48
N GLN A 48 5.64 2.91 4.20
CA GLN A 48 5.88 1.83 5.17
C GLN A 48 6.53 2.36 6.45
N HIS A 49 7.60 3.15 6.32
CA HIS A 49 8.26 3.79 7.46
C HIS A 49 7.27 4.57 8.33
N SER A 50 6.45 5.44 7.70
CA SER A 50 5.53 6.32 8.42
C SER A 50 4.45 5.53 9.15
N MET A 51 3.82 4.56 8.50
CA MET A 51 2.77 3.74 9.11
C MET A 51 3.30 2.89 10.27
N ASN A 52 4.51 2.32 10.18
CA ASN A 52 5.10 1.57 11.28
C ASN A 52 5.48 2.48 12.46
N LYS A 53 5.98 3.69 12.19
CA LYS A 53 6.24 4.68 13.22
C LYS A 53 4.96 5.08 13.96
N ASP A 54 3.89 5.34 13.21
CA ASP A 54 2.58 5.68 13.78
C ASP A 54 2.02 4.53 14.63
N LEU A 55 2.11 3.28 14.15
CA LEU A 55 1.69 2.09 14.92
C LEU A 55 2.51 1.93 16.22
N SER A 56 3.84 2.09 16.16
CA SER A 56 4.70 2.05 17.35
C SER A 56 4.28 3.08 18.40
N LEU A 57 3.98 4.31 17.98
CA LEU A 57 3.50 5.37 18.85
C LEU A 57 2.11 5.07 19.41
N LEU A 58 1.18 4.61 18.58
CA LEU A 58 -0.16 4.22 19.01
C LEU A 58 -0.09 3.19 20.12
N TYR A 59 0.67 2.12 19.96
CA TYR A 59 0.84 1.14 21.04
C TYR A 59 1.52 1.78 22.26
N SER A 60 2.57 2.58 22.10
CA SER A 60 3.32 3.15 23.22
C SER A 60 2.46 4.02 24.15
N TYR A 61 1.50 4.76 23.60
CA TYR A 61 0.68 5.73 24.37
C TYR A 61 -0.77 5.29 24.61
N LYS A 62 -1.11 4.04 24.26
CA LYS A 62 -2.47 3.54 24.37
C LYS A 62 -2.90 3.34 25.82
N GLU A 63 -3.87 4.14 26.26
CA GLU A 63 -4.53 4.00 27.57
C GLU A 63 -5.84 3.18 27.51
N ILE A 64 -6.49 3.12 26.34
CA ILE A 64 -7.78 2.45 26.12
C ILE A 64 -7.60 1.31 25.10
N GLN A 65 -8.26 0.17 25.28
CA GLN A 65 -8.10 -1.03 24.43
C GLN A 65 -8.62 -0.92 22.98
N THR A 66 -9.17 0.22 22.51
CA THR A 66 -9.79 0.36 21.16
C THR A 66 -8.78 0.19 20.02
N LEU A 67 -9.02 -0.67 19.04
CA LEU A 67 -8.06 -1.04 17.99
C LEU A 67 -8.31 -0.40 16.61
N THR A 68 -9.29 0.49 16.53
CA THR A 68 -9.71 1.11 15.26
C THR A 68 -8.56 1.67 14.43
N SER A 69 -7.69 2.50 15.02
CA SER A 69 -6.59 3.14 14.30
C SER A 69 -5.58 2.11 13.81
N GLU A 70 -5.21 1.16 14.67
CA GLU A 70 -4.28 0.09 14.32
C GLU A 70 -4.83 -0.79 13.20
N PHE A 71 -6.11 -1.15 13.26
CA PHE A 71 -6.76 -1.93 12.22
C PHE A 71 -6.75 -1.23 10.85
N ILE A 72 -7.03 0.08 10.81
CA ILE A 72 -6.95 0.85 9.56
C ILE A 72 -5.53 0.84 8.99
N LEU A 73 -4.53 1.04 9.84
CA LEU A 73 -3.12 1.08 9.42
C LEU A 73 -2.62 -0.31 8.99
N TYR A 74 -2.94 -1.37 9.72
CA TYR A 74 -2.62 -2.73 9.31
C TYR A 74 -3.26 -3.11 7.98
N ARG A 75 -4.53 -2.74 7.76
CA ARG A 75 -5.20 -2.95 6.47
C ARG A 75 -4.47 -2.26 5.33
N CYS A 76 -3.90 -1.07 5.57
CA CYS A 76 -3.07 -0.36 4.59
C CYS A 76 -1.74 -1.09 4.32
N LEU A 77 -1.06 -1.61 5.35
CA LEU A 77 0.16 -2.41 5.19
C LEU A 77 -0.08 -3.67 4.35
N ILE A 78 -1.20 -4.36 4.60
CA ILE A 78 -1.57 -5.56 3.84
C ILE A 78 -1.92 -5.22 2.38
N ASP A 79 -2.61 -4.11 2.14
CA ASP A 79 -2.90 -3.60 0.79
C ASP A 79 -1.61 -3.43 -0.02
N ASP A 80 -0.60 -2.78 0.57
CA ASP A 80 0.69 -2.57 -0.09
C ASP A 80 1.42 -3.89 -0.35
N TYR A 81 1.40 -4.81 0.62
CA TYR A 81 2.00 -6.12 0.47
C TYR A 81 1.43 -6.92 -0.69
N ILE A 82 0.10 -7.03 -0.79
CA ILE A 82 -0.54 -7.78 -1.87
C ILE A 82 -0.14 -7.21 -3.24
N HIS A 83 -0.16 -5.88 -3.38
CA HIS A 83 0.21 -5.25 -4.64
C HIS A 83 1.71 -5.41 -4.96
N ILE A 84 2.59 -5.13 -4.02
CA ILE A 84 4.04 -5.12 -4.26
C ILE A 84 4.57 -6.52 -4.51
N ILE A 85 4.15 -7.52 -3.75
CA ILE A 85 4.58 -8.90 -4.00
C ILE A 85 4.05 -9.39 -5.35
N PHE A 86 2.78 -9.12 -5.68
CA PHE A 86 2.24 -9.47 -6.99
C PHE A 86 3.05 -8.83 -8.13
N ILE A 87 3.36 -7.53 -8.03
CA ILE A 87 4.15 -6.80 -9.03
C ILE A 87 5.57 -7.38 -9.13
N SER A 88 6.18 -7.71 -8.00
CA SER A 88 7.55 -8.24 -7.94
C SER A 88 7.67 -9.62 -8.59
N ASP A 89 6.58 -10.39 -8.61
CA ASP A 89 6.48 -11.68 -9.28
C ASP A 89 6.21 -11.58 -10.79
N GLN A 90 6.01 -10.37 -11.35
CA GLN A 90 5.81 -10.20 -12.79
C GLN A 90 7.14 -9.97 -13.53
N ASP A 91 7.21 -10.47 -14.77
CA ASP A 91 8.37 -10.28 -15.65
C ASP A 91 8.68 -8.79 -15.92
N ASP A 92 7.65 -7.97 -16.13
CA ASP A 92 7.78 -6.53 -16.37
C ASP A 92 7.19 -5.72 -15.20
N LYS A 93 7.98 -5.61 -14.12
CA LYS A 93 7.63 -4.85 -12.91
C LYS A 93 7.26 -3.39 -13.23
N ASN A 94 8.01 -2.76 -14.13
CA ASN A 94 7.83 -1.35 -14.51
C ASN A 94 6.50 -1.12 -15.22
N GLU A 95 6.11 -1.97 -16.17
CA GLU A 95 4.79 -1.90 -16.80
C GLU A 95 3.66 -2.12 -15.80
N MET A 96 3.84 -3.00 -14.81
CA MET A 96 2.84 -3.20 -13.76
C MET A 96 2.68 -1.98 -12.85
N PHE A 97 3.77 -1.30 -12.47
CA PHE A 97 3.70 -0.03 -11.76
C PHE A 97 3.03 1.06 -12.60
N THR A 98 3.37 1.16 -13.90
CA THR A 98 2.70 2.08 -14.81
C THR A 98 1.20 1.81 -14.90
N ARG A 99 0.77 0.55 -14.88
CA ARG A 99 -0.66 0.18 -14.82
C ARG A 99 -1.32 0.56 -13.51
N LEU A 100 -0.65 0.32 -12.38
CA LEU A 100 -1.14 0.72 -11.05
C LEU A 100 -1.37 2.23 -10.99
N ASN A 101 -0.41 3.02 -11.46
CA ASN A 101 -0.51 4.47 -11.47
C ASN A 101 -1.55 4.98 -12.49
N ALA A 102 -1.63 4.35 -13.67
CA ALA A 102 -2.66 4.67 -14.67
C ALA A 102 -4.08 4.42 -14.15
N ASP A 103 -4.29 3.32 -13.42
CA ASP A 103 -5.57 2.99 -12.81
C ASP A 103 -5.95 3.99 -11.71
N ALA A 104 -4.99 4.40 -10.87
CA ALA A 104 -5.19 5.45 -9.87
C ALA A 104 -5.55 6.80 -10.52
N LEU A 105 -4.88 7.19 -11.60
CA LEU A 105 -5.21 8.39 -12.38
C LEU A 105 -6.63 8.31 -12.94
N SER A 106 -7.01 7.17 -13.52
CA SER A 106 -8.34 6.95 -14.08
C SER A 106 -9.43 7.06 -13.01
N LYS A 107 -9.22 6.46 -11.83
CA LYS A 107 -10.17 6.52 -10.70
C LYS A 107 -10.32 7.94 -10.15
N ASN A 108 -9.21 8.67 -10.03
CA ASN A 108 -9.24 10.06 -9.59
C ASN A 108 -9.95 10.98 -10.59
N PHE A 109 -9.71 10.80 -11.89
CA PHE A 109 -10.44 11.53 -12.93
C PHE A 109 -11.94 11.23 -12.83
N LYS A 110 -12.32 9.95 -12.74
CA LYS A 110 -13.72 9.55 -12.61
C LYS A 110 -14.41 10.17 -11.40
N LYS A 111 -13.76 10.16 -10.23
CA LYS A 111 -14.31 10.82 -9.02
C LYS A 111 -14.61 12.30 -9.25
N LEU A 112 -13.73 13.02 -9.94
CA LEU A 112 -13.95 14.43 -10.27
C LEU A 112 -15.05 14.61 -11.33
N SER A 113 -15.14 13.70 -12.31
CA SER A 113 -16.23 13.69 -13.27
C SER A 113 -17.59 13.45 -12.62
N ASP A 114 -17.68 12.49 -11.70
CA ASP A 114 -18.92 12.20 -10.94
C ASP A 114 -19.33 13.42 -10.09
N LEU A 115 -18.36 14.18 -9.54
CA LEU A 115 -18.63 15.44 -8.84
C LEU A 115 -19.08 16.56 -9.78
N ALA A 116 -18.55 16.63 -11.00
CA ALA A 116 -18.99 17.59 -12.01
C ALA A 116 -20.44 17.30 -12.44
N GLU A 117 -20.77 16.02 -12.65
CA GLU A 117 -22.13 15.57 -12.94
C GLU A 117 -23.09 15.97 -11.81
N LEU A 118 -22.72 15.71 -10.56
CA LEU A 118 -23.51 16.14 -9.40
C LEU A 118 -23.72 17.66 -9.38
N ASN A 119 -22.67 18.44 -9.64
CA ASN A 119 -22.75 19.91 -9.62
C ASN A 119 -23.72 20.43 -10.68
N GLU A 120 -23.57 19.98 -11.91
CA GLU A 120 -24.37 20.43 -13.05
C GLU A 120 -25.82 19.96 -12.93
N GLU A 121 -26.04 18.68 -12.62
CA GLU A 121 -27.37 18.08 -12.69
C GLU A 121 -28.22 18.28 -11.43
N LYS A 122 -27.59 18.43 -10.25
CA LYS A 122 -28.30 18.50 -8.97
C LYS A 122 -28.11 19.81 -8.22
N LEU A 123 -26.99 20.51 -8.43
CA LEU A 123 -26.66 21.73 -7.70
C LEU A 123 -26.77 23.00 -8.56
N GLY A 124 -27.24 22.87 -9.80
CA GLY A 124 -27.49 24.02 -10.70
C GLY A 124 -26.22 24.60 -11.34
N GLY A 125 -25.11 23.85 -11.36
CA GLY A 125 -23.88 24.19 -12.06
C GLY A 125 -23.08 25.35 -11.47
N ASN A 126 -23.49 25.88 -10.32
CA ASN A 126 -22.88 27.06 -9.70
C ASN A 126 -22.32 26.81 -8.30
N TYR A 127 -22.26 25.55 -7.84
CA TYR A 127 -21.66 25.24 -6.56
C TYR A 127 -20.14 25.42 -6.65
N PRO A 128 -19.56 26.41 -5.94
CA PRO A 128 -18.21 26.90 -6.25
C PRO A 128 -17.08 25.93 -5.82
N TYR A 129 -17.42 24.90 -5.06
CA TYR A 129 -16.45 23.93 -4.55
C TYR A 129 -16.30 22.69 -5.44
N TYR A 130 -17.18 22.49 -6.41
CA TYR A 130 -17.18 21.32 -7.30
C TYR A 130 -16.80 21.71 -8.73
N PRO A 131 -16.16 20.81 -9.50
CA PRO A 131 -15.86 21.07 -10.90
C PRO A 131 -17.15 21.21 -11.73
N THR A 132 -17.02 21.80 -12.90
CA THR A 132 -18.05 21.84 -13.96
C THR A 132 -17.65 20.90 -15.10
N TYR A 133 -18.57 20.64 -16.03
CA TYR A 133 -18.22 19.85 -17.22
C TYR A 133 -17.10 20.49 -18.06
N ALA A 134 -17.13 21.82 -18.19
CA ALA A 134 -16.10 22.56 -18.92
C ALA A 134 -14.72 22.37 -18.28
N MET A 135 -14.62 22.46 -16.95
CA MET A 135 -13.36 22.24 -16.23
C MET A 135 -12.86 20.80 -16.42
N MET A 136 -13.75 19.80 -16.46
CA MET A 136 -13.35 18.41 -16.67
C MET A 136 -12.84 18.14 -18.09
N GLU A 137 -13.42 18.76 -19.12
CA GLU A 137 -12.87 18.67 -20.49
C GLU A 137 -11.50 19.36 -20.61
N GLU A 138 -11.27 20.48 -19.92
CA GLU A 138 -9.93 21.07 -19.86
C GLU A 138 -8.91 20.14 -19.19
N VAL A 139 -9.28 19.49 -18.07
CA VAL A 139 -8.41 18.53 -17.38
C VAL A 139 -8.09 17.35 -18.30
N LYS A 140 -9.11 16.80 -18.98
CA LYS A 140 -8.96 15.72 -19.96
C LYS A 140 -7.99 16.09 -21.08
N GLN A 141 -8.11 17.29 -21.65
CA GLN A 141 -7.22 17.76 -22.69
C GLN A 141 -5.78 17.94 -22.18
N LYS A 142 -5.59 18.55 -21.00
CA LYS A 142 -4.28 18.67 -20.34
C LYS A 142 -3.63 17.29 -20.09
N MET A 143 -4.43 16.28 -19.74
CA MET A 143 -3.95 14.90 -19.58
C MET A 143 -3.50 14.29 -20.90
N LYS A 144 -4.28 14.46 -21.98
CA LYS A 144 -3.93 13.99 -23.33
C LYS A 144 -2.67 14.68 -23.87
N ASP A 145 -2.47 15.95 -23.56
CA ASP A 145 -1.34 16.71 -24.11
C ASP A 145 -0.04 16.54 -23.34
N SER A 146 -0.09 15.96 -22.14
CA SER A 146 1.09 15.76 -21.28
C SER A 146 1.99 14.61 -21.79
N PRO A 147 3.24 14.87 -22.22
CA PRO A 147 4.13 13.81 -22.72
C PRO A 147 4.42 12.73 -21.67
N LYS A 148 4.56 13.12 -20.40
CA LYS A 148 4.80 12.20 -19.28
C LYS A 148 3.64 11.22 -19.03
N ARG A 149 2.40 11.58 -19.42
CA ARG A 149 1.20 10.76 -19.16
C ARG A 149 0.83 9.84 -20.32
N GLN A 150 1.56 9.91 -21.44
CA GLN A 150 1.24 9.09 -22.62
C GLN A 150 1.34 7.59 -22.30
N VAL A 151 2.29 7.21 -21.44
CA VAL A 151 2.53 5.82 -21.00
C VAL A 151 1.37 5.20 -20.21
N HIS A 152 0.48 6.03 -19.65
CA HIS A 152 -0.66 5.59 -18.85
C HIS A 152 -1.90 5.28 -19.69
N PHE A 153 -1.96 5.70 -20.95
CA PHE A 153 -3.10 5.42 -21.82
C PHE A 153 -2.99 4.05 -22.47
N SER A 154 -4.10 3.32 -22.49
CA SER A 154 -4.29 2.16 -23.37
C SER A 154 -4.85 2.59 -24.73
N ASN A 155 -5.67 3.64 -24.75
CA ASN A 155 -6.11 4.35 -25.95
C ASN A 155 -6.31 5.84 -25.63
N LYS A 156 -5.41 6.69 -26.12
CA LYS A 156 -5.43 8.13 -25.87
C LYS A 156 -6.64 8.82 -26.48
N ASP A 157 -7.02 8.45 -27.70
CA ASP A 157 -8.08 9.13 -28.45
C ASP A 157 -9.44 8.96 -27.76
N GLU A 158 -9.69 7.74 -27.29
CA GLU A 158 -10.86 7.40 -26.48
C GLU A 158 -10.74 7.78 -24.99
N PHE A 159 -9.62 8.39 -24.59
CA PHE A 159 -9.33 8.74 -23.19
C PHE A 159 -9.42 7.53 -22.23
N ARG A 160 -8.89 6.39 -22.68
CA ARG A 160 -8.88 5.13 -21.93
C ARG A 160 -7.51 4.88 -21.32
N PHE A 161 -7.46 4.73 -19.99
CA PHE A 161 -6.25 4.40 -19.25
C PHE A 161 -5.95 2.90 -19.30
N LYS A 162 -4.69 2.55 -19.03
CA LYS A 162 -4.34 1.18 -18.64
C LYS A 162 -5.01 0.88 -17.28
N THR A 163 -5.39 -0.37 -17.08
CA THR A 163 -6.03 -0.83 -15.85
C THR A 163 -5.09 -1.72 -15.06
N PHE A 164 -5.31 -1.73 -13.74
CA PHE A 164 -4.68 -2.65 -12.81
C PHE A 164 -5.75 -3.57 -12.22
N LYS A 165 -5.38 -4.81 -11.90
CA LYS A 165 -6.33 -5.78 -11.35
C LYS A 165 -6.73 -5.34 -9.95
N THR A 166 -8.00 -5.55 -9.60
CA THR A 166 -8.46 -5.37 -8.22
C THR A 166 -7.87 -6.45 -7.33
N THR A 167 -7.73 -6.18 -6.02
CA THR A 167 -7.19 -7.14 -5.03
C THR A 167 -7.83 -8.52 -5.16
N GLY A 168 -9.17 -8.59 -5.25
CA GLY A 168 -9.87 -9.87 -5.42
C GLY A 168 -9.61 -10.59 -6.75
N ASN A 169 -9.28 -9.86 -7.83
CA ASN A 169 -8.88 -10.47 -9.10
C ASN A 169 -7.42 -10.93 -9.04
N LEU A 170 -6.52 -10.18 -8.40
CA LEU A 170 -5.13 -10.58 -8.19
C LEU A 170 -5.06 -11.96 -7.55
N ILE A 171 -5.82 -12.17 -6.47
CA ILE A 171 -5.84 -13.43 -5.72
C ILE A 171 -6.43 -14.61 -6.51
N ARG A 172 -7.45 -14.35 -7.34
CA ARG A 172 -8.08 -15.37 -8.18
C ARG A 172 -7.18 -15.85 -9.32
N ASP A 173 -6.26 -15.01 -9.76
CA ASP A 173 -5.36 -15.31 -10.87
C ASP A 173 -4.02 -15.91 -10.42
N LEU A 174 -3.82 -16.12 -9.10
CA LEU A 174 -2.60 -16.72 -8.56
C LEU A 174 -2.45 -18.18 -8.99
N ASN A 175 -1.26 -18.53 -9.48
CA ASN A 175 -0.88 -19.89 -9.82
C ASN A 175 -0.40 -20.63 -8.56
N ASP A 176 -0.93 -21.83 -8.32
CA ASP A 176 -0.60 -22.65 -7.14
C ASP A 176 0.87 -23.07 -7.06
N ASN A 177 1.59 -23.01 -8.18
CA ASN A 177 3.02 -23.31 -8.22
C ASN A 177 3.91 -22.11 -7.89
N ASP A 178 3.36 -20.90 -7.80
CA ASP A 178 4.16 -19.71 -7.48
C ASP A 178 4.46 -19.68 -5.96
N PRO A 179 5.72 -19.49 -5.55
CA PRO A 179 6.12 -19.55 -4.13
C PRO A 179 5.31 -18.63 -3.21
N ASN A 180 4.92 -17.44 -3.68
CA ASN A 180 4.22 -16.44 -2.89
C ASN A 180 2.69 -16.62 -2.84
N SER A 181 2.13 -17.55 -3.61
CA SER A 181 0.67 -17.69 -3.75
C SER A 181 -0.04 -18.00 -2.44
N HIS A 182 0.58 -18.81 -1.57
CA HIS A 182 0.01 -19.11 -0.25
C HIS A 182 -0.07 -17.85 0.62
N ASN A 183 1.01 -17.09 0.70
CA ASN A 183 1.08 -15.88 1.52
C ASN A 183 0.16 -14.79 1.01
N LEU A 184 0.08 -14.60 -0.31
CA LEU A 184 -0.84 -13.63 -0.90
C LEU A 184 -2.31 -13.97 -0.57
N ARG A 185 -2.69 -15.25 -0.59
CA ARG A 185 -4.03 -15.69 -0.18
C ARG A 185 -4.27 -15.45 1.30
N ARG A 186 -3.30 -15.79 2.15
CA ARG A 186 -3.37 -15.54 3.60
C ARG A 186 -3.53 -14.04 3.90
N ALA A 187 -2.68 -13.21 3.31
CA ALA A 187 -2.76 -11.76 3.38
C ALA A 187 -4.12 -11.24 2.92
N TYR A 188 -4.70 -11.79 1.85
CA TYR A 188 -6.04 -11.40 1.39
C TYR A 188 -7.16 -11.69 2.39
N PHE A 189 -7.13 -12.84 3.06
CA PHE A 189 -8.14 -13.16 4.08
C PHE A 189 -8.02 -12.25 5.30
N ILE A 190 -6.80 -11.94 5.73
CA ILE A 190 -6.55 -10.95 6.78
C ILE A 190 -7.05 -9.58 6.29
N TRP A 191 -6.70 -9.14 5.08
CA TRP A 191 -7.18 -7.88 4.51
C TRP A 191 -8.70 -7.76 4.47
N ARG A 192 -9.41 -8.84 4.13
CA ARG A 192 -10.88 -8.90 4.14
C ARG A 192 -11.44 -8.65 5.54
N LYS A 193 -10.93 -9.35 6.56
CA LYS A 193 -11.32 -9.18 7.97
C LYS A 193 -11.24 -7.71 8.40
N TYR A 194 -10.12 -7.04 8.11
CA TYR A 194 -9.93 -5.64 8.51
C TYR A 194 -10.71 -4.67 7.63
N SER A 195 -11.01 -5.02 6.39
CA SER A 195 -11.86 -4.19 5.52
C SER A 195 -13.30 -4.16 6.02
N ASP A 196 -13.80 -5.27 6.57
CA ASP A 196 -15.13 -5.32 7.18
C ASP A 196 -15.19 -4.47 8.46
N PHE A 197 -14.06 -4.28 9.16
CA PHE A 197 -13.95 -3.34 10.29
C PHE A 197 -13.95 -1.86 9.85
N VAL A 198 -13.27 -1.52 8.74
CA VAL A 198 -13.30 -0.16 8.17
C VAL A 198 -14.73 0.24 7.75
N HIS A 199 -15.51 -0.72 7.26
CA HIS A 199 -16.93 -0.56 6.97
C HIS A 199 -17.79 -0.92 8.18
N TYR A 200 -17.56 -0.17 9.27
CA TYR A 200 -18.10 -0.45 10.60
C TYR A 200 -19.57 -0.88 10.60
N SER A 201 -19.82 -2.03 11.21
CA SER A 201 -21.14 -2.63 11.39
C SER A 201 -21.31 -3.11 12.82
N ASN A 202 -22.53 -3.49 13.22
CA ASN A 202 -22.74 -4.08 14.56
C ASN A 202 -21.88 -5.33 14.78
N LEU A 203 -21.63 -6.13 13.73
CA LEU A 203 -20.72 -7.26 13.82
C LEU A 203 -19.29 -6.82 14.15
N ALA A 204 -18.79 -5.76 13.50
CA ALA A 204 -17.46 -5.22 13.79
C ALA A 204 -17.36 -4.65 15.22
N TYR A 205 -18.43 -4.04 15.74
CA TYR A 205 -18.50 -3.61 17.14
C TYR A 205 -18.46 -4.78 18.11
N GLU A 206 -19.23 -5.83 17.86
CA GLU A 206 -19.24 -7.05 18.68
C GLU A 206 -17.85 -7.69 18.70
N GLU A 207 -17.22 -7.86 17.54
CA GLU A 207 -15.85 -8.37 17.42
C GLU A 207 -14.84 -7.50 18.18
N GLU A 208 -14.91 -6.16 18.10
CA GLU A 208 -13.99 -5.27 18.83
C GLU A 208 -14.07 -5.44 20.35
N ASN A 209 -15.26 -5.66 20.90
CA ASN A 209 -15.45 -5.82 22.34
C ASN A 209 -15.01 -7.20 22.86
N GLU A 210 -14.91 -8.19 21.98
CA GLU A 210 -14.46 -9.55 22.32
C GLU A 210 -12.95 -9.73 22.14
N ILE A 211 -12.29 -8.86 21.36
CA ILE A 211 -10.84 -8.92 21.14
C ILE A 211 -10.09 -8.61 22.44
N ASN A 212 -9.26 -9.57 22.86
CA ASN A 212 -8.28 -9.38 23.92
C ASN A 212 -6.90 -9.77 23.39
N PRO A 213 -6.13 -8.81 22.85
CA PRO A 213 -4.89 -9.13 22.15
C PRO A 213 -3.82 -9.83 22.99
N ALA A 214 -3.91 -9.71 24.32
CA ALA A 214 -3.01 -10.37 25.25
C ALA A 214 -3.38 -11.83 25.54
N GLU A 215 -4.63 -12.23 25.30
CA GLU A 215 -5.15 -13.57 25.58
C GLU A 215 -5.50 -14.34 24.30
N ASP A 216 -5.65 -13.65 23.17
CA ASP A 216 -5.95 -14.25 21.87
C ASP A 216 -4.74 -14.20 20.90
N SER A 217 -4.91 -14.72 19.67
CA SER A 217 -3.87 -14.75 18.65
C SER A 217 -3.63 -13.42 17.93
N THR A 218 -4.29 -12.32 18.32
CA THR A 218 -4.28 -11.05 17.59
C THR A 218 -2.88 -10.43 17.50
N TYR A 219 -2.09 -10.45 18.57
CA TYR A 219 -0.70 -9.98 18.50
C TYR A 219 0.19 -10.83 17.58
N THR A 220 -0.14 -12.11 17.40
CA THR A 220 0.57 -12.96 16.43
C THR A 220 0.19 -12.59 14.99
N GLU A 221 -1.08 -12.30 14.73
CA GLU A 221 -1.54 -11.79 13.42
C GLU A 221 -0.89 -10.43 13.10
N TYR A 222 -0.78 -9.54 14.09
CA TYR A 222 -0.07 -8.27 13.90
C TYR A 222 1.42 -8.46 13.60
N ALA A 223 2.11 -9.35 14.31
CA ALA A 223 3.51 -9.64 14.03
C ALA A 223 3.73 -10.15 12.59
N GLU A 224 2.79 -10.97 12.08
CA GLU A 224 2.77 -11.38 10.68
C GLU A 224 2.59 -10.19 9.73
N ILE A 225 1.63 -9.29 10.00
CA ILE A 225 1.42 -8.10 9.16
C ILE A 225 2.64 -7.17 9.18
N ILE A 226 3.37 -7.07 10.30
CA ILE A 226 4.62 -6.31 10.36
C ILE A 226 5.68 -6.93 9.44
N SER A 227 5.75 -8.26 9.35
CA SER A 227 6.65 -8.94 8.40
C SER A 227 6.31 -8.61 6.94
N TYR A 228 5.03 -8.41 6.62
CA TYR A 228 4.63 -7.97 5.28
C TYR A 228 5.21 -6.59 4.94
N SER A 229 5.25 -5.68 5.91
CA SER A 229 5.85 -4.36 5.73
C SER A 229 7.36 -4.41 5.48
N TYR A 230 8.08 -5.31 6.17
CA TYR A 230 9.47 -5.61 5.86
C TYR A 230 9.64 -6.07 4.40
N LEU A 231 8.84 -7.04 3.97
CA LEU A 231 8.90 -7.60 2.62
C LEU A 231 8.56 -6.55 1.55
N VAL A 232 7.59 -5.67 1.79
CA VAL A 232 7.30 -4.52 0.90
C VAL A 232 8.53 -3.64 0.77
N THR A 233 9.12 -3.24 1.90
CA THR A 233 10.29 -2.36 1.92
C THR A 233 11.46 -3.01 1.18
N LEU A 234 11.74 -4.29 1.46
CA LEU A 234 12.80 -5.06 0.81
C LEU A 234 12.61 -5.15 -0.71
N ASN A 235 11.41 -5.48 -1.18
CA ASN A 235 11.12 -5.56 -2.62
C ASN A 235 11.24 -4.20 -3.31
N CYS A 236 10.84 -3.11 -2.64
CA CYS A 236 11.05 -1.77 -3.17
C CYS A 236 12.52 -1.39 -3.25
N LEU A 237 13.35 -1.84 -2.29
CA LEU A 237 14.79 -1.61 -2.31
C LEU A 237 15.49 -2.33 -3.47
N GLN A 238 14.99 -3.50 -3.90
CA GLN A 238 15.57 -4.23 -5.04
C GLN A 238 15.59 -3.41 -6.34
N HIS A 239 14.61 -2.52 -6.54
CA HIS A 239 14.65 -1.57 -7.67
C HIS A 239 15.92 -0.72 -7.67
N PHE A 240 16.33 -0.20 -6.52
CA PHE A 240 17.53 0.62 -6.39
C PHE A 240 18.82 -0.22 -6.43
N VAL A 241 18.77 -1.48 -6.00
CA VAL A 241 19.87 -2.42 -6.20
C VAL A 241 20.10 -2.63 -7.70
N GLU A 242 19.05 -3.00 -8.43
CA GLU A 242 19.09 -3.31 -9.86
C GLU A 242 19.49 -2.10 -10.71
N LYS A 243 18.94 -0.91 -10.42
CA LYS A 243 19.12 0.31 -11.23
C LYS A 243 20.33 1.15 -10.83
N TYR A 244 20.66 1.20 -9.55
CA TYR A 244 21.67 2.13 -9.00
C TYR A 244 22.81 1.44 -8.25
N GLY A 245 22.80 0.11 -8.13
CA GLY A 245 23.82 -0.63 -7.38
C GLY A 245 23.79 -0.34 -5.88
N LEU A 246 22.60 -0.04 -5.31
CA LEU A 246 22.43 0.12 -3.88
C LEU A 246 22.88 -1.13 -3.14
N GLU A 247 23.64 -0.97 -2.05
CA GLU A 247 23.88 -2.02 -1.07
C GLU A 247 22.86 -1.88 0.06
N ILE A 248 21.99 -2.88 0.24
CA ILE A 248 20.95 -2.87 1.28
C ILE A 248 21.60 -3.09 2.65
N ILE A 249 21.25 -2.24 3.61
CA ILE A 249 21.66 -2.37 5.01
C ILE A 249 20.54 -3.01 5.81
N ASP A 250 20.83 -4.12 6.51
CA ASP A 250 19.92 -4.77 7.45
C ASP A 250 20.64 -4.99 8.80
N SER A 251 20.86 -3.89 9.54
CA SER A 251 21.68 -3.92 10.78
C SER A 251 21.08 -4.78 11.90
N LYS A 252 19.78 -5.08 11.82
CA LYS A 252 19.03 -5.90 12.77
C LYS A 252 18.80 -7.32 12.28
N ASN A 253 19.31 -7.68 11.11
CA ASN A 253 19.23 -9.00 10.51
C ASN A 253 17.78 -9.52 10.43
N LEU A 254 16.89 -8.64 9.97
CA LEU A 254 15.47 -8.93 9.82
C LEU A 254 15.21 -10.04 8.81
N ALA A 255 16.04 -10.15 7.78
CA ALA A 255 15.98 -11.27 6.85
C ALA A 255 16.06 -12.62 7.57
N GLU A 256 17.06 -12.81 8.43
CA GLU A 256 17.23 -14.04 9.21
C GLU A 256 16.11 -14.19 10.25
N TYR A 257 15.70 -13.10 10.91
CA TYR A 257 14.60 -13.14 11.87
C TYR A 257 13.32 -13.68 11.21
N TYR A 258 12.89 -13.09 10.10
CA TYR A 258 11.62 -13.45 9.46
C TYR A 258 11.66 -14.81 8.77
N ALA A 259 12.83 -15.25 8.26
CA ALA A 259 13.02 -16.61 7.75
C ALA A 259 12.76 -17.67 8.82
N ASN A 260 13.08 -17.37 10.08
CA ASN A 260 12.95 -18.31 11.20
C ASN A 260 11.59 -18.24 11.92
N THR A 261 10.76 -17.24 11.64
CA THR A 261 9.44 -17.08 12.29
C THR A 261 8.29 -17.81 11.59
N GLY A 262 8.52 -18.40 10.42
CA GLY A 262 7.49 -19.13 9.67
C GLY A 262 6.40 -18.22 9.07
N HIS A 263 6.72 -16.94 8.85
CA HIS A 263 5.87 -15.94 8.20
C HIS A 263 6.21 -15.78 6.70
N GLN A 264 6.89 -16.77 6.12
CA GLN A 264 7.28 -16.87 4.70
C GLN A 264 6.54 -18.00 4.00
#